data_AF-A0A4U3AZ47-F1
#
_entry.id   AF-A0A4U3AZ47-F1
#
_cell.length_a   1.000
_cell.length_b   1.000
_cell.length_c   1.000
_cell.angle_alpha   90.00
_cell.angle_beta   90.00
_cell.angle_gamma   90.00
#
_symmetry.space_group_name_H-M   'P 1'
#
loop_
_entity.id
_entity.type
_entity.pdbx_description
1 polymer ?
#
loop_
_entity_poly.entity_id
_entity_poly.type
_entity_poly.pdbx_seq_one_letter_code
_entity_poly.pdbx_strand_id
1 'polypeptide(L)'
;MSLKKKLGMGVASAALGLSLIGGGTFAYFSDKEVSNNTFAAGTLDLTLDPKTLVDIKDLKPGDSIKKEFLLKNSGSLTIKDVKLATKYTVKDAKGDNAGEDFGKHVKVKFLWNWDKQSE
;
A
#
# COMPACT_ATOMS: atom_id res chain seq x y z
N MET A 1 64.46 16.77 -40.18
CA MET A 1 62.99 16.59 -40.19
C MET A 1 62.45 17.09 -41.53
N SER A 2 62.19 16.20 -42.48
CA SER A 2 61.68 16.60 -43.80
C SER A 2 60.29 17.23 -43.69
N LEU A 3 59.99 18.19 -44.56
CA LEU A 3 58.73 18.95 -44.59
C LEU A 3 57.48 18.04 -44.55
N LYS A 4 57.56 16.85 -45.16
CA LYS A 4 56.50 15.82 -45.16
C LYS A 4 56.14 15.33 -43.75
N LYS A 5 57.13 15.17 -42.86
CA LYS A 5 56.90 14.71 -41.48
C LYS A 5 56.27 15.81 -40.61
N LYS A 6 56.65 17.07 -40.83
CA LYS A 6 56.04 18.24 -40.16
C LYS A 6 54.60 18.47 -40.61
N LEU A 7 54.33 18.33 -41.91
CA LEU A 7 52.99 18.46 -42.46
C LEU A 7 52.07 17.32 -41.97
N GLY A 8 52.55 16.08 -41.95
CA GLY A 8 51.80 14.94 -41.41
C GLY A 8 51.46 15.07 -39.92
N MET A 9 52.38 15.60 -39.11
CA MET A 9 52.10 15.91 -37.71
C MET A 9 51.05 17.02 -37.55
N GLY A 10 51.07 18.06 -38.38
CA GLY A 10 50.08 19.14 -38.35
C GLY A 10 48.67 18.67 -38.69
N VAL A 11 48.53 17.82 -39.71
CA VAL A 11 47.24 17.21 -40.08
C VAL A 11 46.72 16.29 -38.98
N ALA A 12 47.60 15.48 -38.38
CA ALA A 12 47.23 14.63 -37.25
C ALA A 12 46.73 15.46 -36.05
N SER A 13 47.42 16.54 -35.70
CA SER A 13 46.98 17.44 -34.62
C SER A 13 45.65 18.14 -34.92
N ALA A 14 45.43 18.57 -36.16
CA ALA A 14 44.16 19.17 -36.57
C ALA A 14 42.99 18.17 -36.51
N ALA A 15 43.20 16.94 -36.98
CA ALA A 15 42.22 15.86 -36.90
C ALA A 15 41.86 15.53 -35.43
N LEU A 16 42.87 15.47 -34.55
CA LEU A 16 42.66 15.27 -33.12
C LEU A 16 41.87 16.42 -32.49
N GLY A 17 42.18 17.68 -32.81
CA GLY A 17 41.42 18.83 -32.34
C GLY A 17 39.95 18.79 -32.75
N LEU A 18 39.67 18.47 -34.02
CA LEU A 18 38.30 18.33 -34.52
C LEU A 18 37.56 17.16 -33.86
N SER A 19 38.25 16.04 -33.63
CA SER A 19 37.66 14.88 -32.93
C SER A 19 37.31 15.19 -31.47
N LEU A 20 38.10 16.01 -30.78
CA LEU A 20 37.84 16.43 -29.40
C LEU A 20 36.62 17.36 -29.33
N ILE A 21 36.49 18.28 -30.28
CA ILE A 21 35.33 19.18 -30.37
C ILE A 21 34.06 18.39 -30.70
N GLY A 22 34.11 17.50 -31.69
CA GLY A 22 32.97 16.67 -32.08
C GLY A 22 32.57 15.68 -30.99
N GLY A 23 33.55 15.01 -30.38
CA GLY A 23 33.35 14.05 -29.29
C GLY A 23 32.83 14.71 -28.01
N GLY A 24 33.36 15.87 -27.64
CA GLY A 24 32.89 16.62 -26.47
C GLY A 24 31.46 17.17 -26.66
N THR A 25 31.14 17.66 -27.86
CA THR A 25 29.79 18.14 -28.18
C THR A 25 28.79 16.98 -28.21
N PHE A 26 29.16 15.85 -28.81
CA PHE A 26 28.35 14.64 -28.77
C PHE A 26 28.14 14.15 -27.34
N ALA A 27 29.20 14.06 -26.54
CA ALA A 27 29.11 13.67 -25.13
C ALA A 27 28.13 14.58 -24.36
N TYR A 28 28.28 15.91 -24.50
CA TYR A 28 27.42 16.90 -23.85
C TYR A 28 25.93 16.75 -24.23
N PHE A 29 25.63 16.48 -25.50
CA PHE A 29 24.24 16.31 -25.96
C PHE A 29 23.71 14.87 -25.84
N SER A 30 24.60 13.90 -25.65
CA SER A 30 24.24 12.49 -25.43
C SER A 30 24.05 12.15 -23.96
N ASP A 31 24.46 13.04 -23.06
CA ASP A 31 24.26 12.88 -21.63
C ASP A 31 22.75 12.92 -21.32
N LYS A 32 22.24 11.78 -20.87
CA LYS A 32 20.84 11.57 -20.55
C LYS A 32 20.76 11.22 -19.08
N GLU A 33 20.37 12.20 -18.28
CA GLU A 33 20.04 11.96 -16.88
C GLU A 33 18.65 11.32 -16.79
N VAL A 34 18.61 10.05 -16.40
CA VAL A 34 17.36 9.33 -16.14
C VAL A 34 16.93 9.64 -14.71
N SER A 35 16.02 10.60 -14.54
CA SER A 35 15.39 10.85 -13.25
C SER A 35 14.36 9.75 -12.94
N ASN A 36 14.77 8.75 -12.15
CA ASN A 36 13.87 7.72 -11.60
C ASN A 36 13.01 8.30 -10.48
N ASN A 37 12.06 9.16 -10.84
CA ASN A 37 11.04 9.61 -9.89
C ASN A 37 10.00 8.51 -9.70
N THR A 38 10.12 7.78 -8.60
CA THR A 38 9.09 6.85 -8.16
C THR A 38 7.94 7.66 -7.53
N PHE A 39 6.75 7.56 -8.12
CA PHE A 39 5.54 8.02 -7.47
C PHE A 39 5.17 7.02 -6.38
N ALA A 40 5.52 7.31 -5.13
CA ALA A 40 5.07 6.51 -4.00
C ALA A 40 3.57 6.71 -3.82
N ALA A 41 2.77 5.76 -4.32
CA ALA A 41 1.35 5.71 -4.01
C ALA A 41 1.18 5.37 -2.51
N GLY A 42 0.44 6.20 -1.79
CA GLY A 42 0.12 5.92 -0.39
C GLY A 42 -0.70 4.62 -0.28
N THR A 43 -0.52 3.90 0.82
CA THR A 43 -1.20 2.62 1.06
C THR A 43 -2.40 2.82 1.97
N LEU A 44 -3.49 2.11 1.66
CA LEU A 44 -4.66 1.98 2.52
C LEU A 44 -4.63 0.57 3.12
N ASP A 45 -4.23 0.45 4.39
CA ASP A 45 -4.16 -0.82 5.10
C ASP A 45 -4.82 -0.68 6.49
N LEU A 46 -6.02 -1.25 6.60
CA LEU A 46 -6.80 -1.23 7.83
C LEU A 46 -6.81 -2.64 8.43
N THR A 47 -6.12 -2.79 9.55
CA THR A 47 -5.99 -4.07 10.24
C THR A 47 -6.90 -4.13 11.48
N LEU A 48 -7.43 -5.32 11.74
CA LEU A 48 -8.30 -5.64 12.88
C LEU A 48 -7.56 -6.59 13.81
N ASP A 49 -7.48 -6.24 15.09
CA ASP A 49 -6.93 -7.10 16.14
C ASP A 49 -7.88 -7.15 17.35
N PRO A 50 -8.43 -8.34 17.72
CA PRO A 50 -8.29 -9.66 17.08
C PRO A 50 -9.16 -9.84 15.81
N LYS A 51 -8.74 -10.76 14.91
CA LYS A 51 -9.48 -11.08 13.66
C LYS A 51 -10.85 -11.75 13.89
N THR A 52 -11.04 -12.43 15.02
CA THR A 52 -12.27 -13.16 15.34
C THR A 52 -13.08 -12.38 16.37
N LEU A 53 -14.16 -11.74 15.93
CA LEU A 53 -14.83 -10.72 16.72
C LEU A 53 -15.76 -11.27 17.81
N VAL A 54 -16.48 -12.39 17.62
CA VAL A 54 -17.30 -13.02 18.68
C VAL A 54 -17.58 -14.49 18.34
N ASP A 55 -17.30 -15.43 19.25
CA ASP A 55 -17.81 -16.81 19.20
C ASP A 55 -19.01 -16.91 20.15
N ILE A 56 -20.20 -17.19 19.61
CA ILE A 56 -21.45 -17.24 20.36
C ILE A 56 -21.74 -18.70 20.71
N LYS A 57 -21.54 -19.06 21.98
CA LYS A 57 -21.82 -20.40 22.52
C LYS A 57 -22.66 -20.27 23.79
N ASP A 58 -23.61 -21.19 23.95
CA ASP A 58 -24.40 -21.39 25.18
C ASP A 58 -25.10 -20.12 25.72
N LEU A 59 -25.50 -19.20 24.84
CA LEU A 59 -26.29 -18.02 25.23
C LEU A 59 -27.76 -18.38 25.41
N LYS A 60 -28.36 -17.85 26.47
CA LYS A 60 -29.82 -17.82 26.64
C LYS A 60 -30.39 -16.44 26.28
N PRO A 61 -31.70 -16.35 25.97
CA PRO A 61 -32.35 -15.06 25.75
C PRO A 61 -32.09 -14.08 26.90
N GLY A 62 -31.68 -12.86 26.56
CA GLY A 62 -31.30 -11.81 27.52
C GLY A 62 -29.81 -11.70 27.80
N ASP A 63 -29.01 -12.71 27.44
CA ASP A 63 -27.55 -12.61 27.58
C ASP A 63 -26.97 -11.60 26.59
N SER A 64 -25.87 -10.97 27.00
CA SER A 64 -25.14 -9.99 26.19
C SER A 64 -23.65 -10.27 26.26
N ILE A 65 -23.00 -10.34 25.11
CA ILE A 65 -21.54 -10.42 25.00
C ILE A 65 -21.02 -9.05 24.59
N LYS A 66 -20.07 -8.51 25.35
CA LYS A 66 -19.31 -7.33 24.95
C LYS A 66 -17.92 -7.78 24.51
N LYS A 67 -17.48 -7.30 23.34
CA LYS A 67 -16.13 -7.52 22.86
C LYS A 67 -15.54 -6.22 22.35
N GLU A 68 -14.29 -6.00 22.72
CA GLU A 68 -13.46 -4.91 22.26
C GLU A 68 -12.56 -5.40 21.13
N PHE A 69 -12.36 -4.54 20.14
CA PHE A 69 -11.46 -4.78 19.03
C PHE A 69 -10.78 -3.47 18.65
N LEU A 70 -9.53 -3.56 18.23
CA LEU A 70 -8.74 -2.42 17.83
C LEU A 70 -8.67 -2.37 16.31
N LEU A 71 -9.06 -1.22 15.75
CA LEU A 71 -8.79 -0.90 14.36
C LEU A 71 -7.49 -0.10 14.29
N LYS A 72 -6.55 -0.57 13.48
CA LYS A 72 -5.29 0.14 13.25
C LYS A 72 -5.14 0.48 11.78
N ASN A 73 -4.85 1.75 11.49
CA ASN A 73 -4.35 2.15 10.18
C ASN A 73 -2.86 1.86 10.12
N SER A 74 -2.48 0.81 9.41
CA SER A 74 -1.09 0.43 9.15
C SER A 74 -0.58 0.97 7.80
N GLY A 75 -1.45 1.66 7.06
CA GLY A 75 -1.12 2.34 5.81
C GLY A 75 -0.53 3.73 6.02
N SER A 76 -0.16 4.39 4.91
CA SER A 76 0.39 5.74 4.92
C SER A 76 -0.64 6.84 4.68
N LEU A 77 -1.87 6.50 4.28
CA LEU A 77 -2.95 7.45 4.03
C LEU A 77 -3.85 7.63 5.25
N THR A 78 -4.31 8.86 5.50
CA THR A 78 -5.31 9.14 6.53
C THR A 78 -6.68 8.60 6.12
N ILE A 79 -7.28 7.78 7.00
CA ILE A 79 -8.62 7.21 6.78
C ILE A 79 -9.65 8.10 7.46
N LYS A 80 -10.58 8.67 6.68
CA LYS A 80 -11.64 9.55 7.20
C LYS A 80 -12.82 8.76 7.79
N ASP A 81 -13.36 7.82 7.01
CA ASP A 81 -14.56 7.06 7.36
C ASP A 81 -14.27 5.56 7.28
N VAL A 82 -14.71 4.81 8.29
CA VAL A 82 -14.66 3.34 8.31
C VAL A 82 -16.08 2.79 8.36
N LYS A 83 -16.49 2.06 7.33
CA LYS A 83 -17.78 1.37 7.27
C LYS A 83 -17.59 -0.10 7.66
N LEU A 84 -18.21 -0.52 8.76
CA LEU A 84 -18.17 -1.91 9.22
C LEU A 84 -19.39 -2.67 8.69
N ALA A 85 -19.14 -3.73 7.93
CA ALA A 85 -20.16 -4.67 7.49
C ALA A 85 -20.07 -5.95 8.32
N THR A 86 -21.21 -6.46 8.79
CA THR A 86 -21.28 -7.71 9.54
C THR A 86 -21.91 -8.79 8.68
N LYS A 87 -21.25 -9.95 8.62
CA LYS A 87 -21.80 -11.17 8.02
C LYS A 87 -21.82 -12.24 9.11
N TYR A 88 -22.86 -13.06 9.11
CA TYR A 88 -22.99 -14.18 10.03
C TYR A 88 -23.21 -15.48 9.25
N THR A 89 -22.90 -16.59 9.91
CA THR A 89 -23.18 -17.93 9.42
C THR A 89 -23.83 -18.69 10.58
N VAL A 90 -24.96 -19.34 10.33
CA VAL A 90 -25.59 -20.24 11.29
C VAL A 90 -25.27 -21.67 10.90
N LYS A 91 -24.80 -22.46 11.87
CA LYS A 91 -24.57 -23.89 11.71
C LYS A 91 -25.55 -24.64 12.61
N ASP A 92 -26.51 -25.32 11.99
CA ASP A 92 -27.35 -26.29 12.68
C ASP A 92 -26.67 -27.66 12.62
N ALA A 93 -26.00 -28.04 13.71
CA ALA A 93 -25.27 -29.31 13.77
C ALA A 93 -26.18 -30.52 13.97
N LYS A 94 -27.38 -30.33 14.53
CA LYS A 94 -28.32 -31.41 14.90
C LYS A 94 -29.53 -31.49 13.96
N GLY A 95 -29.77 -30.48 13.14
CA GLY A 95 -30.91 -30.41 12.23
C GLY A 95 -32.24 -30.17 12.96
N ASP A 96 -32.20 -29.77 14.23
CA ASP A 96 -33.36 -29.67 15.12
C ASP A 96 -33.91 -28.24 15.22
N ASN A 97 -33.40 -27.30 14.42
CA ASN A 97 -33.88 -25.91 14.42
C ASN A 97 -35.15 -25.68 13.58
N ALA A 98 -35.73 -26.71 12.96
CA ALA A 98 -36.96 -26.60 12.15
C ALA A 98 -36.92 -25.49 11.06
N GLY A 99 -35.74 -25.19 10.51
CA GLY A 99 -35.54 -24.12 9.53
C GLY A 99 -35.43 -22.71 10.12
N GLU A 100 -35.41 -22.57 11.45
CA GLU A 100 -35.28 -21.30 12.14
C GLU A 100 -33.83 -20.78 12.07
N ASP A 101 -33.70 -19.48 11.82
CA ASP A 101 -32.41 -18.78 11.75
C ASP A 101 -32.11 -18.11 13.09
N PHE A 102 -31.20 -18.72 13.88
CA PHE A 102 -30.75 -18.17 15.15
C PHE A 102 -30.19 -16.73 15.02
N GLY A 103 -29.63 -16.37 13.87
CA GLY A 103 -29.10 -15.04 13.61
C GLY A 103 -30.17 -13.93 13.71
N LYS A 104 -31.45 -14.24 13.44
CA LYS A 104 -32.56 -13.28 13.57
C LYS A 104 -32.80 -12.82 15.01
N HIS A 105 -32.38 -13.63 15.98
CA HIS A 105 -32.56 -13.37 17.41
C HIS A 105 -31.34 -12.68 18.04
N VAL A 106 -30.25 -12.49 17.28
CA VAL A 106 -29.03 -11.85 17.73
C VAL A 106 -28.98 -10.41 17.24
N LYS A 107 -28.96 -9.45 18.17
CA LYS A 107 -28.79 -8.03 17.84
C LYS A 107 -27.35 -7.58 18.04
N VAL A 108 -26.67 -7.27 16.95
CA VAL A 108 -25.33 -6.65 16.99
C VAL A 108 -25.47 -5.14 17.17
N LYS A 109 -24.78 -4.59 18.17
CA LYS A 109 -24.67 -3.14 18.39
C LYS A 109 -23.20 -2.77 18.44
N PHE A 110 -22.80 -1.79 17.63
CA PHE A 110 -21.51 -1.12 17.80
C PHE A 110 -21.69 -0.03 18.85
N LEU A 111 -21.11 -0.25 20.03
CA LEU A 111 -21.48 0.51 21.22
C LEU A 111 -20.63 1.78 21.39
N TRP A 112 -19.33 1.73 21.12
CA TRP A 112 -18.43 2.77 21.62
C TRP A 112 -17.10 2.83 20.87
N ASN A 113 -16.69 4.02 20.45
CA ASN A 113 -15.34 4.30 19.96
C ASN A 113 -14.56 5.02 21.07
N TRP A 114 -13.74 4.29 21.81
CA TRP A 114 -13.06 4.80 23.00
C TRP A 114 -12.07 5.92 22.67
N ASP A 115 -11.47 5.89 21.48
CA ASP A 115 -10.41 6.80 21.04
C ASP A 115 -10.94 8.16 20.54
N LYS A 116 -12.26 8.29 20.39
CA LYS A 116 -12.94 9.54 20.01
C LYS A 116 -13.74 10.18 21.14
N GLN A 117 -13.53 9.72 22.38
CA GLN A 117 -14.21 10.25 23.55
C GLN A 117 -13.58 11.49 24.19
N SER A 118 -12.38 11.91 23.76
CA SER A 118 -11.80 13.16 24.22
C SER A 118 -12.21 14.31 23.30
N GLU A 119 -13.38 14.89 23.58
CA GLU A 119 -13.66 16.32 23.45
C GLU A 119 -14.18 16.83 24.78
#